data_AF-A0A7W1NW63-F1
#
_entry.id   AF-A0A7W1NW63-F1
#
_cell.length_a   1.000
_cell.length_b   1.000
_cell.length_c   1.000
_cell.angle_alpha   90.00
_cell.angle_beta   90.00
_cell.angle_gamma   90.00
#
_symmetry.space_group_name_H-M   'P 1'
#
loop_
_entity.id
_entity.type
_entity.pdbx_description
1 polymer ?
#
loop_
_entity_poly.entity_id
_entity_poly.type
_entity_poly.pdbx_seq_one_letter_code
_entity_poly.pdbx_strand_id
1 'polypeptide(L)'
;SCAVVEDLSAVEEIRPGNFVYFDWMQVIIGSCKVEDVAVALACPVVTKNASRNQIVVYGGGVHLSKDFTVDGKGRTSFGAVCLPTETGWSAPFEDTYVSSLSQEHGVLTVAPADFDRIQIGELVCILPAHSCMTADLMKTVVTLSGEEIPMLHLEAI
;
A
#
# COMPACT_ATOMS: atom_id res chain seq x y z
N SER A 1 14.71 -0.80 -13.24
CA SER A 1 14.43 -2.14 -12.68
C SER A 1 14.56 -3.18 -13.78
N CYS A 2 14.93 -4.42 -13.48
CA CYS A 2 14.90 -5.51 -14.47
C CYS A 2 13.47 -5.79 -14.99
N ALA A 3 12.44 -5.34 -14.28
CA ALA A 3 11.05 -5.41 -14.70
C ALA A 3 10.71 -4.57 -15.96
N VAL A 4 11.56 -3.61 -16.33
CA VAL A 4 11.34 -2.71 -17.48
C VAL A 4 12.44 -2.78 -18.53
N VAL A 5 13.33 -3.77 -18.42
CA VAL A 5 14.41 -3.99 -19.40
C VAL A 5 13.94 -4.98 -20.44
N GLU A 6 14.02 -4.61 -21.72
CA GLU A 6 13.58 -5.47 -22.83
C GLU A 6 14.59 -6.57 -23.19
N ASP A 7 15.89 -6.31 -23.01
CA ASP A 7 16.96 -7.23 -23.36
C ASP A 7 17.92 -7.48 -22.19
N LEU A 8 17.94 -8.72 -21.73
CA LEU A 8 18.84 -9.23 -20.69
C LEU A 8 19.71 -10.39 -21.23
N SER A 9 19.85 -10.53 -22.55
CA SER A 9 20.56 -11.67 -23.16
C SER A 9 22.04 -11.76 -22.78
N ALA A 10 22.63 -10.65 -22.32
CA ALA A 10 24.01 -10.57 -21.86
C ALA A 10 24.19 -10.89 -20.36
N VAL A 11 23.12 -11.28 -19.65
CA VAL A 11 23.13 -11.53 -18.21
C VAL A 11 22.91 -13.02 -17.94
N GLU A 12 23.81 -13.66 -17.18
CA GLU A 12 23.63 -15.07 -16.81
C GLU A 12 22.64 -15.30 -15.65
N GLU A 13 22.45 -14.31 -14.77
CA GLU A 13 21.57 -14.44 -13.60
C GLU A 13 20.93 -13.10 -13.19
N ILE A 14 19.62 -13.15 -12.84
CA ILE A 14 18.91 -12.05 -12.16
C ILE A 14 18.20 -12.58 -10.90
N ARG A 15 18.13 -11.74 -9.85
CA ARG A 15 17.50 -12.10 -8.55
C ARG A 15 16.49 -11.05 -8.06
N PRO A 16 15.46 -10.68 -8.85
CA PRO A 16 14.39 -9.83 -8.33
C PRO A 16 13.54 -10.61 -7.31
N GLY A 17 12.99 -9.91 -6.31
CA GLY A 17 12.12 -10.51 -5.29
C GLY A 17 10.78 -9.83 -5.15
N ASN A 18 10.78 -8.49 -5.07
CA ASN A 18 9.58 -7.69 -4.81
C ASN A 18 8.49 -7.81 -5.89
N PHE A 19 8.83 -8.20 -7.13
CA PHE A 19 7.91 -8.29 -8.27
C PHE A 19 6.70 -9.20 -8.08
N VAL A 20 6.73 -10.11 -7.08
CA VAL A 20 5.57 -10.94 -6.71
C VAL A 20 4.43 -10.08 -6.17
N TYR A 21 4.74 -8.96 -5.52
CA TYR A 21 3.76 -8.02 -5.00
C TYR A 21 3.77 -6.68 -5.74
N PHE A 22 4.95 -6.22 -6.14
CA PHE A 22 5.24 -4.80 -6.30
C PHE A 22 4.81 -3.98 -5.07
N ASP A 23 4.82 -2.66 -5.17
CA ASP A 23 4.32 -1.74 -4.14
C ASP A 23 4.22 -0.32 -4.71
N TRP A 24 3.77 0.62 -3.89
CA TRP A 24 3.62 2.00 -4.31
C TRP A 24 4.96 2.65 -4.69
N MET A 25 6.07 2.25 -4.05
CA MET A 25 7.40 2.74 -4.46
C MET A 25 7.75 2.28 -5.87
N GLN A 26 7.50 1.01 -6.22
CA GLN A 26 7.74 0.49 -7.57
C GLN A 26 6.91 1.20 -8.64
N VAL A 27 5.66 1.57 -8.33
CA VAL A 27 4.84 2.41 -9.22
C VAL A 27 5.47 3.78 -9.42
N ILE A 28 5.86 4.47 -8.34
CA ILE A 28 6.43 5.82 -8.39
C ILE A 28 7.73 5.88 -9.18
N ILE A 29 8.59 4.86 -9.07
CA ILE A 29 9.86 4.78 -9.83
C ILE A 29 9.67 4.22 -11.25
N GLY A 30 8.43 3.95 -11.67
CA GLY A 30 8.09 3.45 -13.00
C GLY A 30 8.56 2.04 -13.28
N SER A 31 8.69 1.19 -12.25
CA SER A 31 9.10 -0.22 -12.40
C SER A 31 7.93 -1.17 -12.63
N CYS A 32 6.71 -0.74 -12.33
CA CYS A 32 5.46 -1.42 -12.64
C CYS A 32 4.33 -0.40 -12.84
N LYS A 33 3.17 -0.87 -13.29
CA LYS A 33 1.94 -0.10 -13.30
C LYS A 33 1.16 -0.32 -12.00
N VAL A 34 0.15 0.51 -11.77
CA VAL A 34 -0.70 0.43 -10.57
C VAL A 34 -1.42 -0.92 -10.48
N GLU A 35 -1.92 -1.40 -11.62
CA GLU A 35 -2.62 -2.68 -11.77
C GLU A 35 -1.73 -3.91 -11.51
N ASP A 36 -0.41 -3.74 -11.52
CA ASP A 36 0.54 -4.82 -11.21
C ASP A 36 0.77 -4.97 -9.70
N VAL A 37 0.35 -3.99 -8.89
CA VAL A 37 0.48 -4.09 -7.42
C VAL A 37 -0.54 -5.09 -6.91
N ALA A 38 -0.05 -6.20 -6.36
CA ALA A 38 -0.85 -7.36 -5.94
C ALA A 38 -1.08 -7.46 -4.43
N VAL A 39 -0.74 -6.41 -3.66
CA VAL A 39 -0.96 -6.36 -2.22
C VAL A 39 -1.52 -5.01 -1.77
N ALA A 40 -2.48 -5.06 -0.84
CA ALA A 40 -2.99 -3.90 -0.15
C ALA A 40 -3.26 -4.24 1.32
N LEU A 41 -3.07 -3.27 2.21
CA LEU A 41 -3.49 -3.38 3.60
C LEU A 41 -4.92 -2.87 3.74
N ALA A 42 -5.84 -3.72 4.20
CA ALA A 42 -7.21 -3.31 4.53
C ALA A 42 -7.23 -2.60 5.88
N CYS A 43 -7.64 -1.33 5.90
CA CYS A 43 -7.60 -0.48 7.08
C CYS A 43 -9.01 0.05 7.41
N PRO A 44 -9.56 -0.24 8.62
CA PRO A 44 -10.81 0.35 9.08
C PRO A 44 -10.74 1.86 9.21
N VAL A 45 -11.79 2.54 8.76
CA VAL A 45 -11.96 3.99 8.93
C VAL A 45 -12.51 4.28 10.32
N VAL A 46 -11.74 5.02 11.12
CA VAL A 46 -12.03 5.27 12.54
C VAL A 46 -12.77 6.59 12.73
N THR A 47 -12.31 7.66 12.07
CA THR A 47 -12.94 8.98 12.21
C THR A 47 -12.64 9.88 11.01
N LYS A 48 -13.46 10.91 10.84
CA LYS A 48 -13.37 11.89 9.75
C LYS A 48 -13.34 13.31 10.32
N ASN A 49 -12.46 14.13 9.78
CA ASN A 49 -12.36 15.56 10.10
C ASN A 49 -12.55 16.38 8.82
N ALA A 50 -13.78 16.86 8.62
CA ALA A 50 -14.17 17.61 7.42
C ALA A 50 -13.46 18.97 7.32
N SER A 51 -13.17 19.65 8.42
CA SER A 51 -12.51 20.97 8.37
C SER A 51 -11.07 20.90 7.88
N ARG A 52 -10.44 19.72 7.95
CA ARG A 52 -9.07 19.47 7.48
C ARG A 52 -8.99 18.56 6.25
N ASN A 53 -10.11 18.06 5.75
CA ASN A 53 -10.17 16.98 4.76
C ASN A 53 -9.27 15.79 5.13
N GLN A 54 -9.36 15.36 6.39
CA GLN A 54 -8.55 14.27 6.91
C GLN A 54 -9.41 13.13 7.40
N ILE A 55 -8.93 11.91 7.18
CA ILE A 55 -9.56 10.68 7.66
C ILE A 55 -8.52 9.91 8.46
N VAL A 56 -8.91 9.35 9.60
CA VAL A 56 -8.06 8.50 10.42
C VAL A 56 -8.45 7.05 10.21
N VAL A 57 -7.47 6.19 9.97
CA VAL A 57 -7.65 4.75 9.79
C VAL A 57 -6.87 3.97 10.84
N TYR A 58 -7.35 2.79 11.21
CA TYR A 58 -6.55 1.82 11.95
C TYR A 58 -5.64 1.10 10.94
N GLY A 59 -4.34 1.39 11.01
CA GLY A 59 -3.40 1.19 9.92
C GLY A 59 -2.17 2.09 10.07
N GLY A 60 -1.53 2.00 11.23
CA GLY A 60 -0.35 2.78 11.60
C GLY A 60 0.98 2.16 11.21
N GLY A 61 2.06 2.66 11.80
CA GLY A 61 3.43 2.21 11.53
C GLY A 61 3.72 0.75 11.90
N VAL A 62 2.96 0.14 12.81
CA VAL A 62 3.10 -1.31 13.09
C VAL A 62 2.43 -2.19 12.04
N HIS A 63 1.72 -1.59 11.08
CA HIS A 63 1.06 -2.31 9.98
C HIS A 63 1.70 -1.97 8.63
N LEU A 64 1.91 -0.67 8.34
CA LEU A 64 2.44 -0.18 7.07
C LEU A 64 3.95 0.05 7.06
N SER A 65 4.63 -0.21 8.18
CA SER A 65 5.97 0.30 8.47
C SER A 65 6.00 1.84 8.51
N LYS A 66 7.20 2.45 8.48
CA LYS A 66 7.36 3.90 8.29
C LYS A 66 8.12 4.24 7.01
N ASP A 67 8.26 3.28 6.12
CA ASP A 67 8.77 3.54 4.78
C ASP A 67 7.80 4.44 4.04
N PHE A 68 8.35 5.30 3.19
CA PHE A 68 7.57 6.33 2.51
C PHE A 68 8.06 6.54 1.08
N THR A 69 7.18 7.13 0.29
CA THR A 69 7.46 7.66 -1.03
C THR A 69 7.34 9.18 -1.01
N VAL A 70 7.90 9.84 -2.01
CA VAL A 70 7.68 11.26 -2.27
C VAL A 70 7.01 11.37 -3.62
N ASP A 71 5.83 11.98 -3.67
CA ASP A 71 5.09 12.13 -4.91
C ASP A 71 5.64 13.27 -5.79
N GLY A 72 5.07 13.43 -6.99
CA GLY A 72 5.48 14.49 -7.93
C GLY A 72 5.28 15.93 -7.41
N LYS A 73 4.59 16.11 -6.28
CA LYS A 73 4.38 17.40 -5.61
C LYS A 73 5.31 17.58 -4.39
N GLY A 74 6.25 16.65 -4.16
CA GLY A 74 7.18 16.70 -3.03
C GLY A 74 6.55 16.29 -1.69
N ARG A 75 5.38 15.65 -1.70
CA ARG A 75 4.67 15.26 -0.48
C ARG A 75 5.10 13.85 -0.07
N THR A 76 5.41 13.69 1.21
CA THR A 76 5.64 12.38 1.82
C THR A 76 4.33 11.60 1.90
N SER A 77 4.37 10.36 1.41
CA SER A 77 3.24 9.42 1.46
C SER A 77 3.68 8.05 1.97
N PHE A 78 2.94 7.50 2.92
CA PHE A 78 3.12 6.14 3.45
C PHE A 78 2.31 5.08 2.70
N GLY A 79 1.57 5.49 1.66
CA GLY A 79 0.80 4.59 0.81
C GLY A 79 -0.26 5.32 -0.01
N ALA A 80 -0.66 4.68 -1.11
CA ALA A 80 -1.79 5.11 -1.94
C ALA A 80 -3.10 4.56 -1.38
N VAL A 81 -4.18 5.34 -1.49
CA VAL A 81 -5.50 4.97 -0.93
C VAL A 81 -6.42 4.52 -2.05
N CYS A 82 -7.02 3.35 -1.89
CA CYS A 82 -8.00 2.74 -2.77
C CYS A 82 -9.27 2.37 -1.99
N LEU A 83 -10.34 2.02 -2.72
CA LEU A 83 -11.52 1.37 -2.15
C LEU A 83 -11.52 -0.13 -2.44
N PRO A 84 -12.05 -0.97 -1.54
CA PRO A 84 -12.27 -2.38 -1.83
C PRO A 84 -13.28 -2.56 -2.98
N THR A 85 -13.10 -3.62 -3.76
CA THR A 85 -14.01 -4.06 -4.84
C THR A 85 -14.26 -5.57 -4.71
N GLU A 86 -15.18 -6.12 -5.50
CA GLU A 86 -15.46 -7.57 -5.48
C GLU A 86 -14.25 -8.44 -5.83
N THR A 87 -13.32 -7.91 -6.61
CA THR A 87 -12.15 -8.65 -7.12
C THR A 87 -10.82 -8.03 -6.69
N GLY A 88 -10.80 -7.22 -5.63
CA GLY A 88 -9.58 -6.57 -5.12
C GLY A 88 -9.82 -5.15 -4.64
N TRP A 89 -9.16 -4.18 -5.28
CA TRP A 89 -9.28 -2.76 -4.96
C TRP A 89 -9.35 -1.89 -6.22
N SER A 90 -9.86 -0.67 -6.06
CA SER A 90 -9.94 0.31 -7.12
C SER A 90 -8.57 0.87 -7.51
N ALA A 91 -8.52 1.67 -8.58
CA ALA A 91 -7.42 2.60 -8.77
C ALA A 91 -7.29 3.53 -7.54
N PRO A 92 -6.06 3.97 -7.19
CA PRO A 92 -5.85 4.95 -6.15
C PRO A 92 -6.59 6.25 -6.44
N PHE A 93 -7.10 6.86 -5.38
CA PHE A 93 -7.61 8.21 -5.44
C PHE A 93 -6.49 9.19 -5.84
N GLU A 94 -6.81 10.12 -6.72
CA GLU A 94 -5.91 11.24 -7.02
C GLU A 94 -5.85 12.19 -5.82
N ASP A 95 -4.66 12.73 -5.53
CA ASP A 95 -4.44 13.68 -4.43
C ASP A 95 -4.88 13.23 -3.03
N THR A 96 -5.09 11.92 -2.86
CA THR A 96 -5.46 11.30 -1.58
C THR A 96 -4.41 10.26 -1.21
N TYR A 97 -3.84 10.39 -0.02
CA TYR A 97 -2.67 9.60 0.38
C TYR A 97 -2.54 9.52 1.90
N VAL A 98 -1.79 8.53 2.37
CA VAL A 98 -1.45 8.41 3.80
C VAL A 98 -0.37 9.43 4.14
N SER A 99 -0.73 10.52 4.79
CA SER A 99 0.16 11.67 5.01
C SER A 99 0.96 11.60 6.31
N SER A 100 0.50 10.82 7.29
CA SER A 100 1.27 10.55 8.51
C SER A 100 0.86 9.26 9.19
N LEU A 101 1.78 8.68 9.97
CA LEU A 101 1.56 7.48 10.76
C LEU A 101 1.93 7.71 12.22
N SER A 102 1.01 7.34 13.11
CA SER A 102 1.31 7.01 14.51
C SER A 102 1.70 5.53 14.61
N GLN A 103 1.70 4.95 15.81
CA GLN A 103 1.93 3.50 15.97
C GLN A 103 0.80 2.68 15.31
N GLU A 104 -0.45 2.93 15.70
CA GLU A 104 -1.61 2.10 15.33
C GLU A 104 -2.50 2.76 14.27
N HIS A 105 -2.40 4.08 14.10
CA HIS A 105 -3.27 4.85 13.21
C HIS A 105 -2.50 5.56 12.11
N GLY A 106 -3.11 5.61 10.92
CA GLY A 106 -2.69 6.44 9.81
C GLY A 106 -3.65 7.61 9.60
N VAL A 107 -3.13 8.72 9.09
CA VAL A 107 -3.92 9.88 8.66
C VAL A 107 -3.89 9.96 7.14
N LEU A 108 -5.07 9.93 6.54
CA LEU A 108 -5.26 10.19 5.11
C LEU A 108 -5.48 11.69 4.93
N THR A 109 -4.71 12.32 4.05
CA THR A 109 -5.11 13.59 3.43
C THR A 109 -5.97 13.23 2.23
N VAL A 110 -7.19 13.77 2.15
CA VAL A 110 -8.18 13.38 1.14
C VAL A 110 -8.56 14.58 0.28
N ALA A 111 -8.69 14.37 -1.02
CA ALA A 111 -9.22 15.38 -1.93
C ALA A 111 -10.67 15.71 -1.51
N PRO A 112 -11.10 16.99 -1.46
CA PRO A 112 -12.44 17.36 -1.01
C PRO A 112 -13.57 16.65 -1.77
N ALA A 113 -13.38 16.38 -3.07
CA ALA A 113 -14.35 15.68 -3.91
C ALA A 113 -14.56 14.20 -3.51
N ASP A 114 -13.57 13.59 -2.86
CA ASP A 114 -13.58 12.17 -2.47
C ASP A 114 -13.90 11.96 -0.99
N PHE A 115 -13.96 13.04 -0.20
CA PHE A 115 -14.14 12.93 1.25
C PHE A 115 -15.40 12.16 1.64
N ASP A 116 -16.50 12.37 0.92
CA ASP A 116 -17.78 11.69 1.18
C ASP A 116 -17.89 10.29 0.55
N ARG A 117 -16.87 9.83 -0.17
CA ARG A 117 -16.80 8.46 -0.69
C ARG A 117 -16.28 7.45 0.31
N ILE A 118 -15.63 7.91 1.40
CA ILE A 118 -15.05 7.06 2.44
C ILE A 118 -15.88 7.24 3.72
N GLN A 119 -16.48 6.18 4.25
CA GLN A 119 -17.33 6.27 5.45
C GLN A 119 -16.68 5.66 6.70
N ILE A 120 -17.05 6.18 7.86
CA ILE A 120 -16.62 5.62 9.15
C ILE A 120 -17.19 4.21 9.30
N GLY A 121 -16.36 3.26 9.74
CA GLY A 121 -16.71 1.85 9.89
C GLY A 121 -16.49 1.00 8.64
N GLU A 122 -16.24 1.62 7.48
CA GLU A 122 -15.84 0.91 6.26
C GLU A 122 -14.33 0.65 6.22
N LEU A 123 -13.90 -0.13 5.23
CA LEU A 123 -12.49 -0.39 4.94
C LEU A 123 -12.02 0.49 3.78
N VAL A 124 -10.79 0.98 3.88
CA VAL A 124 -10.01 1.40 2.72
C VAL A 124 -8.91 0.37 2.47
N CYS A 125 -8.44 0.30 1.23
CA CYS A 125 -7.28 -0.51 0.86
C CYS A 125 -6.08 0.42 0.65
N ILE A 126 -4.99 0.20 1.37
CA ILE A 126 -3.77 1.00 1.24
C ILE A 126 -2.74 0.20 0.47
N LEU A 127 -2.32 0.71 -0.69
CA LEU A 127 -1.14 0.19 -1.38
C LEU A 127 0.08 0.66 -0.60
N PRO A 128 0.82 -0.23 0.09
CA PRO A 128 1.88 0.19 0.98
C PRO A 128 3.02 0.84 0.21
N ALA A 129 3.76 1.75 0.86
CA ALA A 129 5.00 2.29 0.29
C ALA A 129 6.00 1.17 -0.04
N HIS A 130 6.10 0.16 0.82
CA HIS A 130 7.01 -0.97 0.65
C HIS A 130 6.32 -2.26 1.10
N SER A 131 6.07 -3.18 0.15
CA SER A 131 5.30 -4.40 0.42
C SER A 131 6.05 -5.38 1.32
N CYS A 132 7.37 -5.51 1.20
CA CYS A 132 8.18 -6.43 2.01
C CYS A 132 8.04 -6.12 3.51
N MET A 133 8.17 -4.84 3.89
CA MET A 133 8.09 -4.41 5.29
C MET A 133 6.66 -4.55 5.84
N THR A 134 5.65 -4.28 5.01
CA THR A 134 4.25 -4.47 5.39
C THR A 134 3.94 -5.94 5.61
N ALA A 135 4.38 -6.82 4.70
CA ALA A 135 4.16 -8.26 4.80
C ALA A 135 4.86 -8.85 6.04
N ASP A 136 6.09 -8.43 6.35
CA ASP A 136 6.81 -8.85 7.57
C ASP A 136 6.05 -8.48 8.85
N LEU A 137 5.59 -7.23 8.95
CA LEU A 137 4.83 -6.74 10.11
C LEU A 137 3.49 -7.49 10.28
N MET A 138 2.80 -7.76 9.18
CA MET A 138 1.50 -8.45 9.20
C MET A 138 1.62 -9.97 9.38
N LYS A 139 2.79 -10.56 9.10
CA LYS A 139 3.15 -11.98 9.26
C LYS A 139 2.35 -12.98 8.43
N THR A 140 1.15 -12.63 7.98
CA THR A 140 0.28 -13.46 7.16
C THR A 140 -0.40 -12.58 6.12
N VAL A 141 -0.43 -13.06 4.89
CA VAL A 141 -1.17 -12.43 3.78
C VAL A 141 -2.42 -13.24 3.54
N VAL A 142 -3.55 -12.57 3.29
CA VAL A 142 -4.82 -13.21 2.95
C VAL A 142 -5.10 -12.96 1.48
N THR A 143 -5.32 -14.02 0.70
CA THR A 143 -5.72 -13.90 -0.71
C THR A 143 -7.18 -13.46 -0.82
N LEU A 144 -7.58 -12.99 -2.00
CA LEU A 144 -8.98 -12.60 -2.24
C LEU A 144 -9.97 -13.78 -2.15
N SER A 145 -9.50 -15.02 -2.24
CA SER A 145 -10.32 -16.22 -1.99
C SER A 145 -10.34 -16.64 -0.52
N GLY A 146 -9.69 -15.89 0.37
CA GLY A 146 -9.63 -16.17 1.81
C GLY A 146 -8.56 -17.19 2.21
N GLU A 147 -7.60 -17.50 1.34
CA GLU A 147 -6.47 -18.35 1.70
C GLU A 147 -5.44 -17.55 2.50
N GLU A 148 -4.98 -18.11 3.62
CA GLU A 148 -3.93 -17.51 4.43
C GLU A 148 -2.56 -18.06 4.03
N ILE A 149 -1.65 -17.15 3.67
CA ILE A 149 -0.27 -17.44 3.30
C ILE A 149 0.63 -16.87 4.40
N PRO A 150 1.21 -17.71 5.28
CA PRO A 150 2.11 -17.23 6.32
C PRO A 150 3.44 -16.78 5.71
N MET A 151 4.02 -15.72 6.26
CA MET A 151 5.40 -15.35 5.96
C MET A 151 6.35 -16.40 6.52
N LEU A 152 7.48 -16.59 5.84
CA LEU A 152 8.50 -17.54 6.26
C LEU A 152 9.08 -17.12 7.62
N HIS A 153 8.67 -17.81 8.68
CA HIS A 153 9.34 -17.75 9.97
C HIS A 153 10.38 -18.86 10.03
N LEU A 154 11.64 -18.46 10.17
CA LEU A 154 12.68 -19.35 10.65
C LEU A 154 12.34 -19.70 12.10
N GLU A 155 11.66 -20.82 12.32
CA GLU A 155 11.71 -21.45 13.64
C GLU A 155 13.19 -21.72 13.94
N ALA A 156 13.66 -21.20 15.08
CA ALA A 156 15.04 -21.36 15.50
C ALA A 156 15.40 -22.85 15.49
N ILE A 157 16.35 -23.23 14.64
CA ILE A 157 17.04 -24.52 14.69
C ILE A 157 17.90 -24.55 15.96
#